data_AF-A0A2S9FVA3-F1
#
_entry.id   AF-A0A2S9FVA3-F1
#
_cell.length_a   1.000
_cell.length_b   1.000
_cell.length_c   1.000
_cell.angle_alpha   90.00
_cell.angle_beta   90.00
_cell.angle_gamma   90.00
#
_symmetry.space_group_name_H-M   'P 1'
#
loop_
_entity.id
_entity.type
_entity.pdbx_description
1 polymer ?
#
loop_
_entity_poly.entity_id
_entity_poly.type
_entity_poly.pdbx_seq_one_letter_code
_entity_poly.pdbx_strand_id
1 'polypeptide(L)'
;TLTPSANAALPRWHPGAHLDIHLPSGLVRQYSLCGDPSVAGHYRIAVRRIPDGGGGGSLEVHDALAVGSTVHTHGPRNAFPLTVPG
;
A
#
# COMPACT_ATOMS: atom_id res chain seq x y z
N THR A 1 -2.33 -2.31 8.03
CA THR A 1 -0.87 -2.09 8.19
C THR A 1 -0.15 -3.25 7.57
N LEU A 2 0.95 -2.99 6.88
CA LEU A 2 1.80 -4.01 6.25
C LEU A 2 3.15 -4.02 6.95
N THR A 3 3.63 -5.19 7.32
CA THR A 3 4.96 -5.43 7.90
C THR A 3 5.75 -6.33 6.96
N PRO A 4 7.09 -6.24 6.95
CA PRO A 4 7.89 -7.13 6.12
C PRO A 4 7.68 -8.60 6.57
N SER A 5 7.50 -9.50 5.59
CA SER A 5 7.27 -10.93 5.83
C SER A 5 8.56 -11.70 6.16
N ALA A 6 9.71 -11.15 5.76
CA ALA A 6 11.03 -11.65 6.08
C ALA A 6 11.78 -10.60 6.92
N ASN A 7 12.99 -10.93 7.37
CA ASN A 7 13.86 -10.03 8.12
C ASN A 7 14.50 -8.93 7.23
N ALA A 8 13.73 -8.38 6.30
CA ALA A 8 14.13 -7.35 5.35
C ALA A 8 13.60 -5.99 5.81
N ALA A 9 14.46 -4.98 5.81
CA ALA A 9 14.04 -3.61 6.08
C ALA A 9 13.14 -3.11 4.95
N LEU A 10 12.05 -2.43 5.33
CA LEU A 10 11.21 -1.72 4.36
C LEU A 10 11.95 -0.46 3.88
N PRO A 11 11.98 -0.20 2.56
CA PRO A 11 12.48 1.06 2.03
C PRO A 11 11.83 2.29 2.71
N ARG A 12 12.59 3.38 2.82
CA ARG A 12 12.00 4.66 3.23
C ARG A 12 11.15 5.23 2.10
N TRP A 13 10.18 6.07 2.47
CA TRP A 13 9.28 6.73 1.54
C TRP A 13 9.13 8.22 1.92
N HIS A 14 8.58 9.00 1.01
CA HIS A 14 8.31 10.43 1.19
C HIS A 14 6.82 10.71 0.95
N PRO A 15 6.27 11.80 1.51
CA PRO A 15 4.89 12.22 1.23
C PRO A 15 4.57 12.19 -0.27
N GLY A 16 3.42 11.63 -0.61
CA GLY A 16 3.00 11.38 -2.00
C GLY A 16 3.33 9.98 -2.54
N ALA A 17 4.11 9.18 -1.81
CA ALA A 17 4.42 7.82 -2.22
C ALA A 17 3.21 6.85 -2.12
N HIS A 18 3.20 5.86 -2.99
CA HIS A 18 2.22 4.78 -3.05
C HIS A 18 2.90 3.43 -3.29
N LEU A 19 2.15 2.37 -2.99
CA LEU A 19 2.53 0.98 -3.24
C LEU A 19 1.62 0.40 -4.31
N ASP A 20 2.19 -0.45 -5.16
CA ASP A 20 1.45 -1.35 -6.03
C ASP A 20 1.24 -2.67 -5.26
N ILE A 21 0.00 -3.02 -4.94
CA ILE A 21 -0.37 -4.24 -4.19
C ILE A 21 -0.89 -5.28 -5.16
N HIS A 22 -0.27 -6.46 -5.16
CA HIS A 22 -0.72 -7.63 -5.90
C HIS A 22 -1.69 -8.43 -5.03
N LEU A 23 -2.92 -8.57 -5.52
CA LEU A 23 -3.99 -9.30 -4.85
C LEU A 23 -4.02 -10.77 -5.30
N PRO A 24 -4.55 -11.69 -4.47
CA PRO A 24 -4.69 -13.11 -4.81
C PRO A 24 -5.36 -13.40 -6.16
N SER A 25 -6.33 -12.57 -6.56
CA SER A 25 -7.02 -12.65 -7.87
C SER A 25 -6.13 -12.34 -9.08
N GLY A 26 -4.89 -11.85 -8.86
CA GLY A 26 -4.00 -11.35 -9.90
C GLY A 26 -4.18 -9.85 -10.20
N LEU A 27 -5.15 -9.19 -9.57
CA LEU A 27 -5.32 -7.74 -9.70
C LEU A 27 -4.16 -7.00 -9.04
N VAL A 28 -3.73 -5.91 -9.68
CA VAL A 28 -2.80 -4.94 -9.08
C VAL A 28 -3.56 -3.65 -8.81
N ARG A 29 -3.43 -3.14 -7.58
CA ARG A 29 -4.04 -1.87 -7.15
C ARG A 29 -3.02 -0.99 -6.45
N GLN A 30 -3.08 0.31 -6.75
CA GLN A 30 -2.19 1.29 -6.15
C GLN A 30 -2.86 1.92 -4.92
N TYR A 31 -2.15 1.97 -3.80
CA TYR A 31 -2.61 2.64 -2.60
C TYR A 31 -1.55 3.57 -2.04
N SER A 32 -1.95 4.80 -1.74
CA SER A 32 -1.07 5.81 -1.14
C SER A 32 -0.71 5.43 0.29
N LEU A 33 0.54 5.72 0.66
CA LEU A 33 1.01 5.62 2.02
C LEU A 33 0.45 6.78 2.85
N CYS A 34 -0.13 6.47 4.00
CA CYS A 34 -0.78 7.43 4.90
C CYS A 34 -0.28 7.35 6.36
N GLY A 35 0.87 6.70 6.58
CA GLY A 35 1.54 6.64 7.88
C GLY A 35 2.52 7.79 8.12
N ASP A 36 3.35 7.64 9.15
CA ASP A 36 4.49 8.52 9.39
C ASP A 36 5.72 7.99 8.62
N PRO A 37 6.28 8.73 7.64
CA PRO A 37 7.46 8.31 6.90
C PRO A 37 8.73 8.14 7.76
N SER A 38 8.77 8.74 8.95
CA SER A 38 9.89 8.61 9.89
C SER A 38 9.86 7.29 10.66
N VAL A 39 8.70 6.64 10.76
CA VAL A 39 8.54 5.36 11.45
C VAL A 39 8.85 4.21 10.50
N ALA A 40 9.95 3.50 10.79
CA ALA A 40 10.36 2.33 10.03
C ALA A 40 9.60 1.05 10.44
N GLY A 41 9.77 -0.01 9.65
CA GLY A 41 9.30 -1.36 9.98
C GLY A 41 7.85 -1.64 9.62
N HIS A 42 7.08 -0.65 9.18
CA HIS A 42 5.76 -0.88 8.62
C HIS A 42 5.38 0.16 7.56
N TYR A 43 4.44 -0.23 6.71
CA TYR A 43 3.70 0.68 5.84
C TYR A 43 2.23 0.74 6.26
N ARG A 44 1.63 1.92 6.13
CA ARG A 44 0.20 2.12 6.36
C ARG A 44 -0.45 2.63 5.09
N ILE A 45 -1.50 1.93 4.68
CA ILE A 45 -2.38 2.29 3.57
C ILE A 45 -3.81 2.37 4.09
N ALA A 46 -4.66 3.11 3.39
CA ALA A 46 -6.10 3.14 3.61
C ALA A 46 -6.81 2.72 2.32
N VAL A 47 -7.69 1.72 2.44
CA VAL A 47 -8.41 1.17 1.29
C VAL A 47 -9.89 1.47 1.45
N ARG A 48 -10.42 2.35 0.60
CA ARG A 48 -11.85 2.61 0.53
C ARG A 48 -12.53 1.43 -0.19
N ARG A 49 -13.58 0.88 0.42
CA ARG A 49 -14.44 -0.14 -0.21
C ARG A 49 -15.31 0.51 -1.29
N ILE A 50 -15.31 -0.05 -2.50
CA ILE A 50 -16.07 0.46 -3.65
C ILE A 50 -16.87 -0.73 -4.24
N PRO A 51 -18.20 -0.82 -3.98
CA PRO A 51 -19.06 -1.94 -4.39
C PRO A 51 -19.18 -2.16 -5.91
N ASP A 52 -19.25 -1.08 -6.70
CA ASP A 52 -19.57 -1.16 -8.14
C ASP A 52 -18.53 -0.49 -9.04
N GLY A 53 -17.32 -0.25 -8.51
CA GLY A 53 -16.27 0.51 -9.18
C GLY A 53 -14.87 -0.04 -8.90
N GLY A 54 -13.93 0.23 -9.81
CA GLY A 54 -12.52 -0.13 -9.61
C GLY A 54 -12.20 -1.62 -9.76
N GLY A 55 -13.03 -2.38 -10.49
CA GLY A 55 -12.75 -3.74 -10.94
C GLY A 55 -12.54 -4.76 -9.81
N GLY A 56 -13.24 -4.63 -8.68
CA GLY A 56 -13.27 -5.64 -7.60
C GLY A 56 -12.09 -5.61 -6.62
N GLY A 57 -10.95 -5.00 -6.94
CA GLY A 57 -9.76 -5.07 -6.08
C GLY A 57 -9.95 -4.48 -4.67
N SER A 58 -10.77 -3.43 -4.53
CA SER A 58 -11.09 -2.90 -3.19
C SER A 58 -11.97 -3.83 -2.36
N LEU A 59 -12.85 -4.59 -3.00
CA LEU A 59 -13.69 -5.57 -2.31
C LEU A 59 -12.84 -6.75 -1.85
N GLU A 60 -11.94 -7.24 -2.71
CA GLU A 60 -11.03 -8.32 -2.37
C GLU A 60 -10.14 -7.99 -1.17
N VAL A 61 -9.61 -6.76 -1.09
CA VAL A 61 -8.85 -6.33 0.09
C VAL A 61 -9.68 -6.39 1.38
N HIS A 62 -10.98 -6.10 1.30
CA HIS A 62 -11.85 -6.10 2.48
C HIS A 62 -12.40 -7.48 2.82
N ASP A 63 -12.68 -8.32 1.82
CA ASP A 63 -13.41 -9.58 1.97
C ASP A 63 -12.48 -10.80 2.06
N ALA A 64 -11.31 -10.75 1.41
CA ALA A 64 -10.40 -11.90 1.27
C ALA A 64 -9.09 -11.76 2.05
N LEU A 65 -8.63 -10.53 2.36
CA LEU A 65 -7.40 -10.33 3.13
C LEU A 65 -7.69 -10.24 4.62
N ALA A 66 -7.26 -11.26 5.36
CA ALA A 66 -7.29 -11.28 6.81
C ALA A 66 -5.96 -10.80 7.41
N VAL A 67 -5.95 -10.54 8.71
CA VAL A 67 -4.68 -10.30 9.44
C VAL A 67 -3.79 -11.55 9.31
N GLY A 68 -2.52 -11.34 8.97
CA GLY A 68 -1.55 -12.41 8.72
C GLY A 68 -1.47 -12.85 7.25
N SER A 69 -2.39 -12.41 6.38
CA SER A 69 -2.27 -12.63 4.94
C SER A 69 -1.00 -11.97 4.39
N THR A 70 -0.27 -12.71 3.56
CA THR A 70 0.89 -12.18 2.83
C THR A 70 0.41 -11.59 1.51
N VAL A 71 0.91 -10.40 1.18
CA VAL A 71 0.70 -9.74 -0.11
C VAL A 71 2.04 -9.36 -0.71
N HIS A 72 2.14 -9.38 -2.03
CA HIS A 72 3.31 -8.87 -2.73
C HIS A 72 3.12 -7.39 -3.05
N THR A 73 4.18 -6.61 -2.84
CA THR A 73 4.15 -5.17 -3.06
C THR A 73 5.30 -4.74 -3.95
N HIS A 74 5.05 -3.79 -4.85
CA HIS A 74 6.08 -3.08 -5.57
C HIS A 74 6.08 -1.59 -5.20
N GLY A 75 7.27 -0.98 -5.12
CA GLY A 75 7.47 0.36 -4.55
C GLY A 75 8.15 0.34 -3.18
N PRO A 76 8.15 1.45 -2.44
CA PRO A 76 7.36 2.68 -2.63
C PRO A 76 7.78 3.50 -3.85
N ARG A 77 6.79 3.98 -4.62
CA ARG A 77 6.98 4.88 -5.76
C ARG A 77 6.33 6.23 -5.45
N ASN A 78 6.95 7.33 -5.87
CA ASN A 78 6.38 8.66 -5.66
C ASN A 78 6.10 9.34 -7.00
N ALA A 79 4.82 9.44 -7.35
CA ALA A 79 4.35 10.17 -8.54
C ALA A 79 3.71 11.53 -8.17
N PHE A 80 3.74 11.89 -6.89
CA PHE A 80 3.19 13.15 -6.38
C PHE A 80 4.11 13.74 -5.31
N PRO A 81 5.37 14.06 -5.64
CA PRO A 81 6.32 14.56 -4.66
C PRO A 81 5.85 15.91 -4.11
N LEU A 82 5.86 16.04 -2.78
CA LEU A 82 5.63 17.34 -2.15
C LEU A 82 6.87 18.21 -2.38
N THR A 83 6.74 19.23 -3.23
CA THR A 83 7.78 20.25 -3.37
C THR A 83 7.68 21.22 -2.21
N VAL A 84 8.81 21.56 -1.58
CA VAL A 84 8.85 22.70 -0.66
C VAL A 84 8.49 23.98 -1.45
N PRO A 85 7.62 24.85 -0.92
CA PRO A 85 7.49 26.20 -1.45
C PRO A 85 8.86 26.88 -1.41
N GLY A 86 9.26 27.47 -2.53
CA GLY A 86 10.47 28.30 -2.61
C GLY A 86 10.35 29.60 -1.85
#